data_AF-A0A6I0E0Y4-F1
#
_entry.id   AF-A0A6I0E0Y4-F1
#
_cell.length_a   1.000
_cell.length_b   1.000
_cell.length_c   1.000
_cell.angle_alpha   90.00
_cell.angle_beta   90.00
_cell.angle_gamma   90.00
#
_symmetry.space_group_name_H-M   'P 1'
#
loop_
_entity.id
_entity.type
_entity.pdbx_description
1 polymer ?
#
loop_
_entity_poly.entity_id
_entity_poly.type
_entity_poly.pdbx_seq_one_letter_code
_entity_poly.pdbx_strand_id
1 'polypeptide(L)'
;MNKIVFCIVILLSLIFNSAQGKIVPGYIIINGSDTIYGEIKIPQYNIYTNGIVLFGINLEPFHSALNFRENNSKNFKLFTPNDIDGFSFTYRSTEYRFKAFTIVSNSIFKSERKRVRFLNLIYQGDVAIYKNIVRRTYNSEPNLYDDFVEYYDYYIYDDKQGLRKVDSTINHELLIDLLIFY
;
A
#
# COMPACT_ATOMS: atom_id res chain seq x y z
N MET A 1 -41.00 19.33 1.42
CA MET A 1 -39.60 19.11 1.82
C MET A 1 -38.76 20.22 1.20
N ASN A 2 -38.00 20.98 2.01
CA ASN A 2 -37.25 22.15 1.51
C ASN A 2 -36.15 21.67 0.54
N LYS A 3 -36.02 22.29 -0.65
CA LYS A 3 -35.08 21.85 -1.70
C LYS A 3 -33.63 21.76 -1.18
N ILE A 4 -33.28 22.66 -0.25
CA ILE A 4 -31.98 22.68 0.43
C ILE A 4 -31.76 21.42 1.29
N VAL A 5 -32.76 21.03 2.08
CA VAL A 5 -32.69 19.83 2.93
C VAL A 5 -32.57 18.57 2.08
N PHE A 6 -33.28 18.51 0.94
CA PHE A 6 -33.15 17.40 0.00
C PHE A 6 -31.74 17.29 -0.60
N CYS A 7 -31.15 18.41 -1.03
CA CYS A 7 -29.76 18.42 -1.52
C CYS A 7 -28.75 17.99 -0.45
N ILE A 8 -28.92 18.42 0.80
CA ILE A 8 -28.03 18.03 1.92
C ILE A 8 -28.12 16.52 2.18
N VAL A 9 -29.32 15.94 2.18
CA VAL A 9 -29.51 14.48 2.39
C VAL A 9 -28.90 13.67 1.24
N ILE A 10 -29.05 14.13 -0.01
CA ILE A 10 -28.38 13.50 -1.17
C ILE A 10 -26.86 13.60 -1.03
N LEU A 11 -26.34 14.77 -0.68
CA LEU A 11 -24.90 14.97 -0.50
C LEU A 11 -24.34 14.08 0.62
N LEU A 12 -25.02 14.03 1.78
CA LEU A 12 -24.64 13.15 2.89
C LEU A 12 -24.66 11.69 2.47
N SER A 13 -25.74 11.22 1.82
CA SER A 13 -25.84 9.82 1.41
C SER A 13 -24.77 9.43 0.38
N LEU A 14 -24.41 10.33 -0.54
CA LEU A 14 -23.28 10.12 -1.45
C LEU A 14 -21.94 10.03 -0.70
N ILE A 15 -21.71 10.91 0.29
CA ILE A 15 -20.52 10.89 1.14
C ILE A 15 -20.42 9.58 1.94
N PHE A 16 -21.52 9.13 2.57
CA PHE A 16 -21.55 7.88 3.32
C PHE A 16 -21.34 6.64 2.44
N ASN A 17 -21.85 6.64 1.21
CA ASN A 17 -21.59 5.55 0.26
C ASN A 17 -20.14 5.55 -0.22
N SER A 18 -19.52 6.72 -0.44
CA SER A 18 -18.10 6.83 -0.79
C SER A 18 -17.14 6.51 0.37
N ALA A 19 -17.63 6.47 1.62
CA ALA A 19 -16.85 6.01 2.76
C ALA A 19 -16.70 4.48 2.81
N GLN A 20 -17.49 3.73 2.02
CA GLN A 20 -17.33 2.29 1.91
C GLN A 20 -16.17 1.96 0.97
N GLY A 21 -15.15 1.28 1.49
CA GLY A 21 -14.03 0.82 0.66
C GLY A 21 -14.50 0.00 -0.54
N LYS A 22 -13.85 0.19 -1.70
CA LYS A 22 -14.21 -0.50 -2.94
C LYS A 22 -13.76 -1.96 -2.88
N ILE A 23 -14.63 -2.88 -3.26
CA ILE A 23 -14.29 -4.31 -3.32
C ILE A 23 -13.82 -4.64 -4.75
N VAL A 24 -12.71 -5.37 -4.85
CA VAL A 24 -12.13 -5.83 -6.12
C VAL A 24 -11.73 -7.30 -6.03
N PRO A 25 -11.70 -8.03 -7.16
CA PRO A 25 -11.15 -9.38 -7.18
C PRO A 25 -9.64 -9.36 -6.91
N GLY A 26 -9.16 -10.38 -6.21
CA GLY A 26 -7.75 -10.58 -5.90
C GLY A 26 -7.46 -11.94 -5.30
N TYR A 27 -6.24 -12.12 -4.83
CA TYR A 27 -5.81 -13.34 -4.15
C TYR A 27 -4.75 -13.02 -3.10
N ILE A 28 -4.60 -13.93 -2.14
CA ILE A 28 -3.49 -13.97 -1.17
C ILE A 28 -2.64 -15.22 -1.39
N ILE A 29 -1.37 -15.14 -1.01
CA ILE A 29 -0.42 -16.27 -1.01
C ILE A 29 -0.11 -16.56 0.46
N ILE A 30 -0.47 -17.75 0.95
CA ILE A 30 -0.21 -18.14 2.34
C ILE A 30 1.16 -18.82 2.49
N ASN A 31 1.71 -18.78 3.69
CA ASN A 31 2.98 -19.43 4.04
C ASN A 31 2.94 -20.91 3.64
N GLY A 32 3.72 -21.30 2.62
CA GLY A 32 3.66 -22.65 2.04
C GLY A 32 3.23 -22.71 0.57
N SER A 33 2.99 -21.56 -0.07
CA SER A 33 2.73 -21.36 -1.52
C SER A 33 1.31 -21.65 -2.03
N ASP A 34 0.34 -21.92 -1.15
CA ASP A 34 -1.06 -22.01 -1.59
C ASP A 34 -1.60 -20.61 -1.93
N THR A 35 -2.32 -20.51 -3.05
CA THR A 35 -2.97 -19.29 -3.49
C THR A 35 -4.47 -19.37 -3.20
N ILE A 36 -4.99 -18.39 -2.47
CA ILE A 36 -6.42 -18.31 -2.12
C ILE A 36 -7.06 -17.14 -2.85
N TYR A 37 -8.05 -17.43 -3.68
CA TYR A 37 -8.80 -16.43 -4.45
C TYR A 37 -9.97 -15.84 -3.67
N GLY A 38 -10.24 -14.57 -3.92
CA GLY A 38 -11.30 -13.86 -3.22
C GLY A 38 -11.38 -12.41 -3.63
N GLU A 39 -11.66 -11.59 -2.64
CA GLU A 39 -11.92 -10.17 -2.81
C GLU A 39 -11.11 -9.35 -1.80
N ILE A 40 -10.64 -8.19 -2.27
CA ILE A 40 -9.86 -7.24 -1.49
C ILE A 40 -10.68 -5.96 -1.33
N LYS A 41 -10.72 -5.43 -0.11
CA LYS A 41 -11.35 -4.14 0.19
C LYS A 41 -10.31 -3.03 0.14
N ILE A 42 -10.44 -2.17 -0.89
CA ILE A 42 -9.60 -1.00 -1.11
C ILE A 42 -10.15 0.20 -0.33
N PRO A 43 -9.38 0.84 0.56
CA PRO A 43 -9.81 2.06 1.23
C PRO A 43 -9.98 3.20 0.21
N GLN A 44 -11.11 3.92 0.28
CA GLN A 44 -11.39 5.12 -0.51
C GLN A 44 -11.04 6.42 0.23
N TYR A 45 -10.36 6.29 1.37
CA TYR A 45 -10.04 7.40 2.26
C TYR A 45 -8.54 7.45 2.50
N ASN A 46 -8.01 8.67 2.51
CA ASN A 46 -6.66 8.92 2.99
C ASN A 46 -6.74 9.24 4.49
N ILE A 47 -6.31 8.28 5.31
CA ILE A 47 -6.41 8.35 6.79
C ILE A 47 -5.66 9.53 7.43
N TYR A 48 -4.78 10.20 6.69
CA TYR A 48 -3.96 11.30 7.21
C TYR A 48 -4.52 12.67 6.82
N THR A 49 -4.91 12.82 5.55
CA THR A 49 -5.53 14.08 5.07
C THR A 49 -7.02 14.16 5.40
N ASN A 50 -7.59 13.06 5.88
CA ASN A 50 -9.01 12.88 6.04
C ASN A 50 -9.81 13.10 4.73
N GLY A 51 -9.14 12.98 3.58
CA GLY A 51 -9.70 13.22 2.26
C GLY A 51 -10.25 11.96 1.59
N ILE A 52 -11.25 12.15 0.72
CA ILE A 52 -11.80 11.10 -0.14
C ILE A 52 -10.95 10.98 -1.40
N VAL A 53 -10.54 9.75 -1.73
CA VAL A 53 -9.78 9.46 -2.96
C VAL A 53 -10.77 9.33 -4.13
N LEU A 54 -10.98 10.43 -4.86
CA LEU A 54 -11.90 10.48 -6.01
C LEU A 54 -11.33 9.78 -7.26
N PHE A 55 -10.00 9.88 -7.45
CA PHE A 55 -9.29 9.30 -8.59
C PHE A 55 -8.14 8.43 -8.10
N GLY A 56 -8.06 7.20 -8.57
CA GLY A 56 -7.02 6.24 -8.19
C GLY A 56 -7.37 5.41 -6.95
N ILE A 57 -6.33 4.99 -6.22
CA ILE A 57 -6.39 4.23 -4.96
C ILE A 57 -5.24 4.69 -4.06
N ASN A 58 -5.47 4.70 -2.74
CA ASN A 58 -4.39 4.90 -1.79
C ASN A 58 -3.68 3.56 -1.55
N LEU A 59 -2.44 3.45 -2.02
CA LEU A 59 -1.64 2.23 -1.88
C LEU A 59 -0.97 2.11 -0.52
N GLU A 60 -0.85 3.19 0.23
CA GLU A 60 -0.06 3.19 1.47
C GLU A 60 -0.54 2.18 2.52
N PRO A 61 -1.84 2.05 2.84
CA PRO A 61 -2.29 1.14 3.89
C PRO A 61 -1.92 -0.32 3.62
N PHE A 62 -1.81 -0.68 2.33
CA PHE A 62 -1.46 -2.01 1.88
C PHE A 62 -0.04 -2.43 2.24
N HIS A 63 0.85 -1.50 2.59
CA HIS A 63 2.18 -1.85 3.10
C HIS A 63 2.16 -2.44 4.51
N SER A 64 1.06 -2.28 5.24
CA SER A 64 0.92 -2.70 6.64
C SER A 64 -0.14 -3.77 6.83
N ALA A 65 -1.26 -3.70 6.10
CA ALA A 65 -2.32 -4.69 6.21
C ALA A 65 -3.23 -4.73 4.98
N LEU A 66 -3.93 -5.84 4.84
CA LEU A 66 -4.87 -6.15 3.77
C LEU A 66 -6.20 -6.61 4.35
N ASN A 67 -7.31 -6.05 3.91
CA ASN A 67 -8.64 -6.61 4.18
C ASN A 67 -9.03 -7.55 3.02
N PHE A 68 -9.08 -8.85 3.28
CA PHE A 68 -9.37 -9.89 2.30
C PHE A 68 -10.53 -10.78 2.73
N ARG A 69 -11.31 -11.25 1.76
CA ARG A 69 -12.38 -12.22 1.94
C ARG A 69 -12.25 -13.30 0.87
N GLU A 70 -12.08 -14.55 1.30
CA GLU A 70 -12.07 -15.71 0.41
C GLU A 70 -13.41 -15.90 -0.30
N ASN A 71 -13.38 -16.47 -1.50
CA ASN A 71 -14.59 -16.90 -2.20
C ASN A 71 -15.47 -17.78 -1.29
N ASN A 72 -16.77 -17.51 -1.24
CA ASN A 72 -17.74 -18.18 -0.37
C ASN A 72 -17.67 -17.83 1.13
N SER A 73 -16.72 -17.01 1.58
CA SER A 73 -16.76 -16.40 2.90
C SER A 73 -17.67 -15.17 2.91
N LYS A 74 -18.34 -14.90 4.04
CA LYS A 74 -19.15 -13.69 4.22
C LYS A 74 -18.35 -12.50 4.72
N ASN A 75 -17.34 -12.75 5.55
CA ASN A 75 -16.65 -11.72 6.33
C ASN A 75 -15.25 -11.44 5.77
N PHE A 76 -14.89 -10.16 5.73
CA PHE A 76 -13.51 -9.74 5.52
C PHE A 76 -12.69 -10.01 6.78
N LYS A 77 -11.44 -10.45 6.57
CA LYS A 77 -10.43 -10.62 7.59
C LYS A 77 -9.26 -9.68 7.29
N LEU A 78 -8.61 -9.20 8.35
CA LEU A 78 -7.39 -8.40 8.25
C LEU A 78 -6.19 -9.34 8.23
N PHE A 79 -5.33 -9.20 7.22
CA PHE A 79 -4.07 -9.91 7.09
C PHE A 79 -2.91 -8.91 7.13
N THR A 80 -1.85 -9.28 7.82
CA THR A 80 -0.60 -8.52 7.94
C THR A 80 0.53 -9.26 7.21
N PRO A 81 1.69 -8.63 6.99
CA PRO A 81 2.87 -9.26 6.40
C PRO A 81 3.41 -10.47 7.17
N ASN A 82 2.96 -10.69 8.41
CA ASN A 82 3.32 -11.89 9.18
C ASN A 82 2.38 -13.07 8.90
N ASP A 83 1.20 -12.81 8.33
CA ASP A 83 0.15 -13.81 8.12
C ASP A 83 0.20 -14.45 6.72
N ILE A 84 0.71 -13.71 5.73
CA ILE A 84 0.73 -14.12 4.31
C ILE A 84 2.02 -13.65 3.61
N ASP A 85 2.46 -14.42 2.61
CA ASP A 85 3.66 -14.13 1.81
C ASP A 85 3.44 -12.99 0.80
N GLY A 86 2.19 -12.72 0.43
CA GLY A 86 1.86 -11.67 -0.52
C GLY A 86 0.41 -11.70 -0.99
N PHE A 87 0.06 -10.77 -1.87
CA PHE A 87 -1.27 -10.68 -2.47
C PHE A 87 -1.23 -9.92 -3.80
N SER A 88 -2.28 -10.07 -4.60
CA SER A 88 -2.49 -9.28 -5.81
C SER A 88 -3.95 -8.92 -5.98
N PHE A 89 -4.21 -7.78 -6.60
CA PHE A 89 -5.55 -7.39 -7.05
C PHE A 89 -5.47 -6.57 -8.34
N THR A 90 -6.58 -6.56 -9.08
CA THR A 90 -6.72 -5.72 -10.27
C THR A 90 -7.65 -4.55 -10.00
N TYR A 91 -7.21 -3.34 -10.31
CA TYR A 91 -8.03 -2.13 -10.25
C TYR A 91 -7.80 -1.28 -11.50
N ARG A 92 -8.88 -0.99 -12.23
CA ARG A 92 -8.87 -0.19 -13.48
C ARG A 92 -7.82 -0.68 -14.49
N SER A 93 -7.78 -1.99 -14.73
CA SER A 93 -6.84 -2.65 -15.65
C SER A 93 -5.36 -2.57 -15.25
N THR A 94 -5.06 -2.11 -14.03
CA THR A 94 -3.73 -2.20 -13.44
C THR A 94 -3.71 -3.32 -12.41
N GLU A 95 -2.75 -4.22 -12.54
CA GLU A 95 -2.48 -5.25 -11.54
C GLU A 95 -1.52 -4.70 -10.48
N TYR A 96 -1.90 -4.86 -9.21
CA TYR A 96 -1.08 -4.46 -8.07
C TYR A 96 -0.65 -5.71 -7.32
N ARG A 97 0.65 -6.01 -7.38
CA ARG A 97 1.24 -7.15 -6.67
C ARG A 97 2.01 -6.66 -5.45
N PHE A 98 1.85 -7.37 -4.35
CA PHE A 98 2.52 -7.10 -3.09
C PHE A 98 3.15 -8.39 -2.56
N LYS A 99 4.39 -8.29 -2.05
CA LYS A 99 5.11 -9.40 -1.42
C LYS A 99 5.60 -8.96 -0.03
N ALA A 100 5.48 -9.83 0.95
CA ALA A 100 5.95 -9.60 2.30
C ALA A 100 7.48 -9.70 2.35
N PHE A 101 8.11 -8.73 3.02
CA PHE A 101 9.54 -8.73 3.26
C PHE A 101 9.87 -8.24 4.66
N THR A 102 10.95 -8.76 5.21
CA THR A 102 11.60 -8.16 6.39
C THR A 102 12.56 -7.08 5.95
N ILE A 103 12.24 -5.83 6.27
CA ILE A 103 13.11 -4.68 6.06
C ILE A 103 14.00 -4.53 7.29
N VAL A 104 15.32 -4.57 7.06
CA VAL A 104 16.33 -4.30 8.09
C VAL A 104 16.80 -2.85 7.96
N SER A 105 16.82 -2.12 9.08
CA SER A 105 17.29 -0.73 9.13
C SER A 105 18.31 -0.53 10.25
N ASN A 106 19.14 0.50 10.11
CA ASN A 106 20.09 0.92 11.13
C ASN A 106 19.46 1.87 12.17
N SER A 107 18.17 1.75 12.45
CA SER A 107 17.51 2.62 13.43
C SER A 107 18.13 2.45 14.82
N ILE A 108 18.22 3.58 15.54
CA ILE A 108 18.64 3.63 16.94
C ILE A 108 17.66 2.81 17.79
N PHE A 109 16.36 2.87 17.47
CA PHE A 109 15.30 2.14 18.15
C PHE A 109 15.27 0.68 17.68
N LYS A 110 15.51 -0.28 18.60
CA LYS A 110 15.57 -1.71 18.28
C LYS A 110 14.29 -2.24 17.61
N SER A 111 13.12 -1.76 18.04
CA SER A 111 11.81 -2.11 17.46
C SER A 111 11.68 -1.69 15.99
N GLU A 112 12.51 -0.78 15.52
CA GLU A 112 12.48 -0.28 14.15
C GLU A 112 13.55 -0.89 13.25
N ARG A 113 14.51 -1.61 13.83
CA ARG A 113 15.60 -2.26 13.09
C ARG A 113 15.12 -3.38 12.19
N LYS A 114 14.00 -4.00 12.53
CA LYS A 114 13.35 -5.04 11.72
C LYS A 114 11.87 -4.74 11.65
N ARG A 115 11.35 -4.58 10.44
CA ARG A 115 9.92 -4.36 10.20
C ARG A 115 9.50 -5.26 9.06
N VAL A 116 8.41 -6.00 9.24
CA VAL A 116 7.83 -6.81 8.17
C VAL A 116 6.79 -5.95 7.47
N ARG A 117 6.93 -5.77 6.15
CA ARG A 117 6.04 -4.94 5.33
C ARG A 117 5.72 -5.65 4.04
N PHE A 118 4.54 -5.40 3.51
CA PHE A 118 4.26 -5.71 2.11
C PHE A 118 4.91 -4.64 1.24
N LEU A 119 5.63 -5.04 0.20
CA LEU A 119 6.19 -4.11 -0.77
C LEU A 119 5.51 -4.28 -2.12
N ASN A 120 5.22 -3.17 -2.79
CA ASN A 120 4.54 -3.18 -4.09
C ASN A 120 5.56 -3.47 -5.19
N LEU A 121 5.34 -4.51 -5.98
CA LEU A 121 6.16 -4.81 -7.15
C LEU A 121 5.89 -3.78 -8.24
N ILE A 122 6.94 -3.11 -8.72
CA ILE A 122 6.85 -2.12 -9.79
C ILE A 122 7.53 -2.57 -11.09
N TYR A 123 8.50 -3.48 -10.98
CA TYR A 123 9.19 -4.05 -12.13
C TYR A 123 9.66 -5.48 -11.82
N GLN A 124 9.60 -6.36 -12.82
CA GLN A 124 10.05 -7.74 -12.73
C GLN A 124 10.83 -8.10 -14.00
N GLY A 125 12.14 -8.29 -13.87
CA GLY A 125 13.01 -8.88 -14.88
C GLY A 125 13.97 -9.87 -14.21
N ASP A 126 15.25 -9.82 -14.57
CA ASP A 126 16.32 -10.57 -13.89
C ASP A 126 16.43 -10.21 -12.41
N VAL A 127 16.12 -8.94 -12.09
CA VAL A 127 15.88 -8.46 -10.73
C VAL A 127 14.46 -7.92 -10.60
N ALA A 128 13.90 -7.97 -9.39
CA ALA A 128 12.61 -7.39 -9.08
C ALA A 128 12.80 -6.07 -8.32
N ILE A 129 12.06 -5.03 -8.73
CA ILE A 129 12.03 -3.75 -8.01
C ILE A 129 10.73 -3.63 -7.24
N TYR A 130 10.87 -3.31 -5.97
CA TYR A 130 9.79 -3.12 -5.04
C TYR A 130 9.79 -1.68 -4.49
N LYS A 131 8.60 -1.12 -4.35
CA LYS A 131 8.34 0.21 -3.78
C LYS A 131 7.71 0.09 -2.41
N ASN A 132 8.17 0.93 -1.49
CA ASN A 132 7.59 1.13 -0.17
C ASN A 132 7.20 2.61 0.00
N ILE A 133 5.93 2.88 0.28
CA ILE A 133 5.47 4.23 0.61
C ILE A 133 5.71 4.49 2.10
N VAL A 134 6.46 5.57 2.38
CA VAL A 134 6.82 5.99 3.74
C VAL A 134 6.47 7.47 3.88
N ARG A 135 5.70 7.83 4.90
CA ARG A 135 5.48 9.24 5.26
C ARG A 135 6.51 9.70 6.28
N ARG A 136 6.94 10.95 6.15
CA ARG A 136 7.68 11.67 7.20
C ARG A 136 6.93 12.94 7.53
N THR A 137 6.74 13.18 8.83
CA THR A 137 6.20 14.44 9.36
C THR A 137 7.30 15.48 9.38
N TYR A 138 7.04 16.69 8.89
CA TYR A 138 7.91 17.82 9.16
C TYR A 138 7.52 18.41 10.52
N ASN A 139 8.38 18.27 11.52
CA ASN A 139 8.23 19.00 12.78
C ASN A 139 8.74 20.42 12.59
N SER A 140 7.96 21.26 11.90
CA SER A 140 8.19 22.70 11.85
C SER A 140 6.88 23.41 12.21
N GLU A 141 6.75 23.68 13.50
CA GLU A 141 5.75 24.52 14.17
C GLU A 141 4.30 24.00 14.32
N PRO A 142 3.61 24.35 15.42
CA PRO A 142 2.31 23.79 15.79
C PRO A 142 1.14 24.56 15.14
N ASN A 143 1.19 24.78 13.83
CA ASN A 143 0.16 25.55 13.11
C ASN A 143 -0.55 24.72 12.03
N LEU A 144 -1.68 24.13 12.43
CA LEU A 144 -2.95 23.90 11.71
C LEU A 144 -3.00 23.11 10.39
N TYR A 145 -1.89 22.71 9.78
CA TYR A 145 -1.89 21.73 8.68
C TYR A 145 -0.74 20.75 8.90
N ASP A 146 -1.05 19.47 9.12
CA ASP A 146 -0.03 18.44 9.17
C ASP A 146 0.56 18.27 7.76
N ASP A 147 1.69 18.95 7.50
CA ASP A 147 2.45 18.80 6.26
C ASP A 147 3.19 17.45 6.28
N PHE A 148 2.51 16.42 5.78
CA PHE A 148 3.12 15.13 5.50
C PHE A 148 3.63 15.08 4.07
N VAL A 149 4.89 14.67 3.90
CA VAL A 149 5.44 14.35 2.58
C VAL A 149 5.53 12.84 2.43
N GLU A 150 4.98 12.34 1.32
CA GLU A 150 5.12 10.95 0.90
C GLU A 150 6.48 10.74 0.23
N TYR A 151 7.28 9.84 0.79
CA TYR A 151 8.55 9.39 0.23
C TYR A 151 8.42 7.95 -0.26
N TYR A 152 9.20 7.64 -1.29
CA TYR A 152 9.30 6.29 -1.83
C TYR A 152 10.68 5.72 -1.52
N ASP A 153 10.70 4.66 -0.72
CA ASP A 153 11.88 3.81 -0.62
C ASP A 153 11.79 2.72 -1.68
N TYR A 154 12.83 2.58 -2.50
CA TYR A 154 12.95 1.53 -3.50
C TYR A 154 13.86 0.42 -3.00
N TYR A 155 13.54 -0.81 -3.39
CA TYR A 155 14.27 -2.01 -3.05
C TYR A 155 14.45 -2.89 -4.27
N ILE A 156 15.63 -3.47 -4.41
CA ILE A 156 15.94 -4.48 -5.42
C ILE A 156 15.94 -5.83 -4.72
N TYR A 157 15.33 -6.82 -5.37
CA TYR A 157 15.30 -8.20 -4.91
C TYR A 157 15.82 -9.12 -6.01
N ASP A 158 16.73 -10.01 -5.61
CA ASP A 158 17.23 -11.13 -6.40
C ASP A 158 17.26 -12.37 -5.49
N ASP A 159 17.06 -13.56 -6.04
CA ASP A 159 17.01 -14.79 -5.26
C ASP A 159 18.36 -15.16 -4.62
N LYS A 160 19.49 -14.66 -5.15
CA LYS A 160 20.82 -14.91 -4.57
C LYS A 160 21.18 -13.91 -3.48
N GLN A 161 20.84 -12.62 -3.67
CA GLN A 161 21.23 -11.55 -2.75
C GLN A 161 20.13 -11.15 -1.74
N GLY A 162 18.90 -11.57 -1.97
CA GLY A 162 17.74 -11.14 -1.18
C GLY A 162 17.35 -9.67 -1.43
N LEU A 163 16.61 -9.10 -0.50
CA LEU A 163 16.11 -7.72 -0.61
C LEU A 163 17.19 -6.71 -0.16
N ARG A 164 17.51 -5.75 -1.02
CA ARG A 164 18.43 -4.64 -0.75
C ARG A 164 17.75 -3.30 -0.99
N LYS A 165 17.95 -2.35 -0.07
CA LYS A 165 17.46 -0.98 -0.26
C LYS A 165 18.34 -0.25 -1.28
N VAL A 166 17.71 0.52 -2.15
CA VAL A 166 18.40 1.44 -3.06
C VAL A 166 18.79 2.70 -2.29
N ASP A 167 20.07 3.05 -2.32
CA ASP A 167 20.57 4.27 -1.68
C ASP A 167 20.18 5.51 -2.51
N SER A 168 19.47 6.43 -1.88
CA SER A 168 18.96 7.66 -2.51
C SER A 168 20.03 8.75 -2.69
N THR A 169 21.30 8.47 -2.39
CA THR A 169 22.42 9.42 -2.53
C THR A 169 22.92 9.55 -3.97
N ILE A 170 22.48 8.66 -4.85
CA ILE A 170 22.74 8.75 -6.28
C ILE A 170 21.49 9.39 -6.90
N ASN A 171 21.66 10.57 -7.52
CA ASN A 171 20.60 11.23 -8.28
C ASN A 171 20.16 10.31 -9.42
N HIS A 172 19.15 9.51 -9.19
CA HIS A 172 18.48 8.72 -10.21
C HIS A 172 17.26 9.52 -10.65
N GLU A 173 17.33 10.13 -11.83
CA GLU A 173 16.20 10.86 -12.40
C GLU A 173 15.12 9.89 -12.91
N LEU A 174 15.52 8.67 -13.27
CA LEU A 174 14.64 7.66 -13.84
C LEU A 174 14.81 6.30 -13.17
N LEU A 175 13.72 5.52 -13.12
CA LEU A 175 13.73 4.16 -12.57
C LEU A 175 14.69 3.22 -13.32
N ILE A 176 14.96 3.52 -14.60
CA ILE A 176 15.91 2.78 -15.44
C ILE A 176 17.35 2.95 -14.93
N ASP A 177 17.67 4.07 -14.28
CA ASP A 177 19.01 4.34 -13.77
C ASP A 177 19.37 3.37 -12.64
N LEU A 178 18.37 2.80 -11.97
CA LEU A 178 18.53 1.76 -10.94
C LEU A 178 18.94 0.40 -11.53
N LEU A 179 18.57 0.14 -12.79
CA LEU A 179 18.86 -1.11 -13.47
C LEU A 179 20.27 -1.14 -14.07
N ILE A 180 20.95 0.00 -14.23
CA ILE A 180 22.29 0.07 -14.85
C ILE A 180 23.39 -0.47 -13.92
N PHE A 181 23.15 -0.51 -12.61
CA PHE A 181 24.12 -0.95 -11.61
C PHE A 181 24.10 -2.47 -11.35
N TYR A 182 23.25 -3.22 -12.05
CA TYR A 182 23.05 -4.66 -11.88
C TYR A 182 22.86 -5.37 -13.21
#